data_AF-A0A7C3GP62-F1
#
_entry.id   AF-A0A7C3GP62-F1
#
_cell.length_a   1.000
_cell.length_b   1.000
_cell.length_c   1.000
_cell.angle_alpha   90.00
_cell.angle_beta   90.00
_cell.angle_gamma   90.00
#
_symmetry.space_group_name_H-M   'P 1'
#
loop_
_entity.id
_entity.type
_entity.pdbx_description
1 polymer ?
#
loop_
_entity_poly.entity_id
_entity_poly.type
_entity_poly.pdbx_seq_one_letter_code
_entity_poly.pdbx_strand_id
1 'polypeptide(L)'
;MIRRVFLLSFLVVTAAFTAEFRSAFPNRIERTWIGPEYWANPLQDWRLVDGRLECAVSGMNRNVNLLTHQLGSGSGDFEMSVRLG
;
A
#
# COMPACT_ATOMS: atom_id res chain seq x y z
N MET A 1 -43.19 23.11 -39.02
CA MET A 1 -42.82 21.95 -38.17
C MET A 1 -41.50 22.27 -37.48
N ILE A 2 -41.47 22.39 -36.14
CA ILE A 2 -40.27 22.75 -35.37
C ILE A 2 -39.55 21.45 -34.96
N ARG A 3 -38.34 21.22 -35.47
CA ARG A 3 -37.46 20.14 -35.02
C ARG A 3 -36.79 20.55 -33.71
N ARG A 4 -37.15 19.90 -32.60
CA ARG A 4 -36.45 20.05 -31.31
C ARG A 4 -35.20 19.17 -31.35
N VAL A 5 -34.02 19.78 -31.26
CA VAL A 5 -32.74 19.08 -31.09
C VAL A 5 -32.48 19.00 -29.59
N PHE A 6 -32.38 17.79 -29.05
CA PHE A 6 -31.92 17.56 -27.68
C PHE A 6 -30.42 17.27 -27.71
N LEU A 7 -29.61 18.11 -27.06
CA LEU A 7 -28.20 17.81 -26.79
C LEU A 7 -28.13 16.86 -25.59
N LEU A 8 -27.61 15.65 -25.80
CA LEU A 8 -27.16 14.77 -24.73
C LEU A 8 -25.71 15.12 -24.38
N SER A 9 -25.50 15.75 -23.23
CA SER A 9 -24.18 15.91 -22.62
C SER A 9 -23.76 14.59 -21.98
N PHE A 10 -22.74 13.93 -22.54
CA PHE A 10 -22.07 12.81 -21.88
C PHE A 10 -21.12 13.37 -20.81
N LEU A 11 -21.41 13.07 -19.54
CA LEU A 11 -20.49 13.34 -18.44
C LEU A 11 -19.37 12.29 -18.49
N VAL A 12 -18.18 12.68 -18.95
CA VAL A 12 -17.00 11.82 -18.89
C VAL A 12 -16.50 11.81 -17.45
N VAL A 13 -16.77 10.73 -16.71
CA VAL A 13 -16.15 10.48 -15.41
C VAL A 13 -14.75 9.95 -15.67
N THR A 14 -13.73 10.76 -15.41
CA THR A 14 -12.34 10.28 -15.38
C THR A 14 -12.17 9.41 -14.15
N ALA A 15 -11.99 8.10 -14.35
CA ALA A 15 -11.56 7.22 -13.29
C ALA A 15 -10.14 7.63 -12.84
N ALA A 16 -10.01 8.07 -11.59
CA ALA A 16 -8.71 8.26 -10.97
C ALA A 16 -8.12 6.88 -10.64
N PHE A 17 -6.89 6.63 -11.06
CA PHE A 17 -6.19 5.40 -10.72
C PHE A 17 -5.62 5.55 -9.31
N THR A 18 -6.03 4.69 -8.38
CA THR A 18 -5.45 4.62 -7.04
C THR A 18 -4.27 3.63 -7.04
N ALA A 19 -3.13 4.03 -6.46
CA ALA A 19 -2.00 3.13 -6.27
C ALA A 19 -2.22 2.34 -4.98
N GLU A 20 -2.94 1.23 -5.07
CA GLU A 20 -3.24 0.37 -3.93
C GLU A 20 -2.09 -0.62 -3.66
N PHE A 21 -1.71 -0.74 -2.39
CA PHE A 21 -0.77 -1.75 -1.93
C PHE A 21 -1.36 -2.54 -0.77
N ARG A 22 -1.22 -3.87 -0.84
CA ARG A 22 -1.52 -4.78 0.26
C ARG A 22 -0.43 -5.82 0.41
N SER A 23 0.14 -5.89 1.62
CA SER A 23 1.10 -6.93 1.97
C SER A 23 0.50 -8.33 1.74
N ALA A 24 1.20 -9.18 1.00
CA ALA A 24 0.80 -10.56 0.71
C ALA A 24 1.80 -11.55 1.33
N PHE A 25 1.89 -11.56 2.66
CA PHE A 25 2.86 -12.39 3.35
C PHE A 25 2.50 -13.89 3.27
N PRO A 26 3.44 -14.76 2.87
CA PRO A 26 3.22 -16.20 2.77
C PRO A 26 3.04 -16.86 4.15
N ASN A 27 2.00 -17.69 4.29
CA ASN A 27 1.71 -18.40 5.56
C ASN A 27 2.70 -19.53 5.91
N ARG A 28 3.56 -19.96 4.98
CA ARG A 28 4.45 -21.13 5.15
C ARG A 28 5.94 -20.78 5.05
N ILE A 29 6.27 -19.49 5.08
CA ILE A 29 7.65 -19.05 4.96
C ILE A 29 7.99 -18.24 6.19
N GLU A 30 9.00 -18.72 6.91
CA GLU A 30 9.59 -18.03 8.04
C GLU A 30 11.01 -17.57 7.68
N ARG A 31 11.28 -16.27 7.80
CA ARG A 31 12.59 -15.69 7.44
C ARG A 31 12.70 -14.24 7.89
N THR A 32 13.93 -13.78 8.08
CA THR A 32 14.24 -12.38 8.43
C THR A 32 14.00 -11.39 7.29
N TRP A 33 14.39 -11.74 6.05
CA TRP A 33 14.11 -10.89 4.90
C TRP A 33 12.58 -10.80 4.70
N ILE A 34 12.01 -9.62 4.45
CA ILE A 34 10.55 -9.48 4.29
C ILE A 34 10.16 -9.71 2.83
N GLY A 35 10.86 -9.06 1.91
CA GLY A 35 10.54 -9.09 0.49
C GLY A 35 11.16 -7.87 -0.21
N PRO A 36 11.17 -7.85 -1.55
CA PRO A 36 11.80 -6.77 -2.31
C PRO A 36 11.04 -5.45 -2.18
N GLU A 37 9.78 -5.47 -1.77
CA GLU A 37 8.96 -4.26 -1.61
C GLU A 37 9.34 -3.47 -0.36
N TYR A 38 10.14 -4.03 0.55
CA TYR A 38 10.36 -3.47 1.87
C TYR A 38 11.83 -3.20 2.17
N TRP A 39 12.06 -2.13 2.93
CA TRP A 39 13.30 -1.92 3.67
C TRP A 39 13.03 -1.93 5.17
N ALA A 40 13.63 -2.89 5.87
CA ALA A 40 13.51 -3.05 7.31
C ALA A 40 14.78 -2.54 8.01
N ASN A 41 14.60 -1.85 9.14
CA ASN A 41 15.70 -1.28 9.91
C ASN A 41 15.53 -1.54 11.42
N PRO A 42 16.53 -2.17 12.09
CA PRO A 42 17.58 -3.01 11.49
C PRO A 42 16.95 -4.24 10.85
N LEU A 43 17.43 -4.68 9.67
CA LEU A 43 16.81 -5.78 8.92
C LEU A 43 16.66 -7.06 9.76
N GLN A 44 17.64 -7.38 10.60
CA GLN A 44 17.67 -8.60 11.41
C GLN A 44 16.61 -8.66 12.51
N ASP A 45 16.05 -7.53 12.90
CA ASP A 45 15.07 -7.46 13.97
C ASP A 45 13.65 -7.77 13.47
N TRP A 46 13.48 -7.87 12.14
CA TRP A 46 12.20 -8.12 11.50
C TRP A 46 12.17 -9.52 10.89
N ARG A 47 11.00 -10.15 10.89
CA ARG A 47 10.80 -11.47 10.28
C ARG A 47 9.39 -11.66 9.75
N LEU A 48 9.26 -12.49 8.73
CA LEU A 48 8.01 -13.15 8.38
C LEU A 48 7.87 -14.39 9.26
N VAL A 49 6.71 -14.54 9.90
CA VAL A 49 6.27 -15.72 10.64
C VAL A 49 4.76 -15.82 10.50
N ASP A 50 4.20 -17.01 10.28
CA ASP A 50 2.75 -17.24 10.23
C ASP A 50 1.93 -16.23 9.39
N GLY A 51 2.45 -15.85 8.22
CA GLY A 51 1.75 -14.90 7.33
C GLY A 51 1.66 -13.47 7.86
N ARG A 52 2.51 -13.11 8.84
CA ARG A 52 2.62 -11.76 9.40
C ARG A 52 4.07 -11.29 9.41
N LEU A 53 4.23 -9.97 9.42
CA LEU A 53 5.49 -9.30 9.71
C LEU A 53 5.57 -9.08 11.21
N GLU A 54 6.67 -9.52 11.82
CA GLU A 54 6.94 -9.39 13.25
C GLU A 54 8.24 -8.64 13.49
N CYS A 55 8.23 -7.75 14.50
CA CYS A 55 9.44 -7.21 15.10
C CYS A 55 9.83 -8.10 16.29
N ALA A 56 10.93 -8.82 16.19
CA ALA A 56 11.40 -9.78 17.19
C ALA A 56 12.17 -9.12 18.35
N VAL A 57 12.57 -7.85 18.20
CA VAL A 57 13.37 -7.12 19.19
C VAL A 57 12.66 -5.83 19.58
N SER A 58 12.35 -5.68 20.87
CA SER A 58 11.85 -4.41 21.40
C SER A 58 12.98 -3.39 21.51
N GLY A 59 12.84 -2.25 20.85
CA GLY A 59 13.82 -1.19 20.88
C GLY A 59 13.40 0.03 20.07
N MET A 60 14.10 1.14 20.27
CA MET A 60 13.89 2.36 19.49
C MET A 60 14.31 2.17 18.02
N ASN A 61 13.78 2.99 17.12
CA ASN A 61 14.19 3.02 15.70
C ASN A 61 14.01 1.70 14.93
N ARG A 62 12.99 0.90 15.29
CA ARG A 62 12.55 -0.26 14.49
C ARG A 62 11.46 0.22 13.55
N ASN A 63 11.77 0.32 12.26
CA ASN A 63 10.82 0.73 11.23
C ASN A 63 10.92 -0.15 9.99
N VAL A 64 9.83 -0.17 9.22
CA VAL A 64 9.75 -0.80 7.91
C VAL A 64 9.18 0.21 6.93
N ASN A 65 9.83 0.36 5.79
CA ASN A 65 9.44 1.27 4.72
C ASN A 65 9.01 0.47 3.50
N LEU A 66 7.93 0.91 2.84
CA LEU A 66 7.49 0.40 1.54
C LEU A 66 8.24 1.15 0.44
N LEU A 67 8.96 0.44 -0.41
CA LEU A 67 9.85 1.01 -1.43
C LEU A 67 9.19 1.20 -2.80
N THR A 68 8.08 0.50 -3.04
CA THR A 68 7.42 0.45 -4.35
C THR A 68 6.35 1.53 -4.53
N HIS A 69 6.07 2.30 -3.49
CA HIS A 69 5.04 3.34 -3.47
C HIS A 69 5.61 4.61 -2.84
N GLN A 70 5.24 5.75 -3.43
CA GLN A 70 5.65 7.07 -2.96
C GLN A 70 4.48 8.04 -3.14
N LEU A 71 4.32 8.96 -2.19
CA LEU A 71 3.41 10.08 -2.35
C LEU A 71 3.90 11.00 -3.47
N GLY A 72 3.02 11.30 -4.42
CA GLY A 72 3.29 12.26 -5.50
C GLY A 72 3.26 13.71 -5.03
N SER A 73 3.60 14.64 -5.92
CA SER A 73 3.56 16.09 -5.65
C SER A 73 2.17 16.72 -5.72
N GLY A 74 1.16 15.96 -6.14
CA GLY A 74 -0.23 16.41 -6.21
C GLY A 74 -0.92 16.41 -4.84
N SER A 75 -1.96 17.23 -4.72
CA SER A 75 -2.87 17.19 -3.57
C SER A 75 -3.86 16.02 -3.68
N GLY A 76 -4.15 15.37 -2.56
CA GLY A 76 -5.17 14.33 -2.47
C GLY A 76 -5.14 13.68 -1.09
N ASP A 77 -6.04 12.72 -0.89
CA ASP A 77 -6.09 11.94 0.33
C ASP A 77 -5.16 10.73 0.23
N PHE A 78 -4.62 10.32 1.38
CA PHE A 78 -3.80 9.12 1.51
C PHE A 78 -4.18 8.38 2.79
N GLU A 79 -4.36 7.07 2.69
CA GLU A 79 -4.65 6.20 3.82
C GLU A 79 -3.62 5.08 3.90
N MET A 80 -3.17 4.81 5.12
CA MET A 80 -2.33 3.68 5.47
C MET A 80 -2.89 3.07 6.77
N SER A 81 -2.97 1.75 6.82
CA SER A 81 -3.38 1.04 8.01
C SER A 81 -2.56 -0.24 8.20
N VAL A 82 -2.48 -0.68 9.45
CA VAL A 82 -1.90 -1.96 9.82
C VAL A 82 -2.87 -2.67 10.76
N ARG A 83 -2.90 -4.01 10.70
CA ARG A 83 -3.64 -4.82 11.67
C ARG A 83 -2.66 -5.43 12.65
N LEU A 84 -2.80 -5.08 13.92
CA LEU A 84 -2.04 -5.68 15.01
C LEU A 84 -2.74 -6.96 15.50
N GLY A 85 -1.97 -7.83 16.16
CA GLY A 85 -2.42 -9.10 16.71
C GLY A 85 -1.32 -9.79 17.49
#